data_AF-A0A364H414-F1
#
_entry.id   AF-A0A364H414-F1
#
_cell.length_a   1.000
_cell.length_b   1.000
_cell.length_c   1.000
_cell.angle_alpha   90.00
_cell.angle_beta   90.00
_cell.angle_gamma   90.00
#
_symmetry.space_group_name_H-M   'P 1'
#
loop_
_entity.id
_entity.type
_entity.pdbx_description
1 polymer ?
#
loop_
_entity_poly.entity_id
_entity_poly.type
_entity_poly.pdbx_seq_one_letter_code
_entity_poly.pdbx_strand_id
1 'polypeptide(L)'
;MPEAVNPPEVWAPFGAFSMAMIQGDGRIVHLKGQVALDRDGQVVGAGDMRAQVRQTLGNLRDVLAALGGQMRDVISLVHYATDIDAFMQAGDIRSTYFAAPYPVTTTVQVERLYHPDLLIEIAAIAEIPRARFRRPETAA
;
A
#
# COMPACT_ATOMS: atom_id res chain seq x y z
N MET A 1 -12.40 18.14 7.01
CA MET A 1 -10.99 18.49 6.74
C MET A 1 -10.24 17.19 6.45
N PRO A 2 -9.18 17.19 5.61
CA PRO A 2 -8.35 16.01 5.43
C PRO A 2 -7.65 15.65 6.76
N GLU A 3 -7.49 14.36 7.03
CA GLU A 3 -6.92 13.82 8.27
C GLU A 3 -5.88 12.75 7.95
N ALA A 4 -4.68 12.87 8.51
CA ALA A 4 -3.53 12.03 8.18
C ALA A 4 -3.31 10.93 9.23
N VAL A 5 -2.82 9.76 8.81
CA VAL A 5 -2.71 8.56 9.67
C VAL A 5 -1.40 7.83 9.42
N ASN A 6 -0.72 7.42 10.50
CA ASN A 6 0.55 6.69 10.48
C ASN A 6 0.50 5.48 11.45
N PRO A 7 0.05 4.30 10.99
CA PRO A 7 -0.08 3.12 11.84
C PRO A 7 1.27 2.53 12.26
N PRO A 8 1.46 2.11 13.52
CA PRO A 8 2.71 1.51 14.01
C PRO A 8 2.97 0.09 13.49
N GLU A 9 1.98 -0.55 12.86
CA GLU A 9 2.07 -1.89 12.28
C GLU A 9 2.96 -1.92 11.02
N VAL A 10 3.25 -0.76 10.43
CA VAL A 10 4.10 -0.59 9.26
C VAL A 10 5.26 0.36 9.55
N TRP A 11 6.18 0.43 8.61
CA TRP A 11 7.31 1.36 8.66
C TRP A 11 6.86 2.82 8.79
N ALA A 12 7.59 3.59 9.60
CA ALA A 12 7.25 4.97 9.91
C ALA A 12 7.65 5.94 8.77
N PRO A 13 6.90 7.04 8.55
CA PRO A 13 7.34 8.10 7.66
C PRO A 13 8.70 8.68 8.06
N PHE A 14 9.60 8.84 7.10
CA PHE A 14 10.93 9.42 7.27
C PHE A 14 11.10 10.75 6.52
N GLY A 15 9.99 11.41 6.18
CA GLY A 15 9.97 12.67 5.45
C GLY A 15 8.59 13.34 5.48
N ALA A 16 8.36 14.29 4.57
CA ALA A 16 7.12 15.08 4.51
C ALA A 16 5.96 14.31 3.85
N PHE A 17 5.57 13.16 4.42
CA PHE A 17 4.42 12.37 3.99
C PHE A 17 3.77 11.64 5.16
N SER A 18 2.55 11.16 4.96
CA SER A 18 1.83 10.29 5.91
C SER A 18 1.48 8.98 5.23
N MET A 19 1.25 7.91 5.99
CA MET A 19 0.96 6.58 5.44
C MET A 19 -0.42 6.50 4.80
N ALA A 20 -1.37 7.29 5.30
CA ALA A 20 -2.67 7.47 4.67
C ALA A 20 -3.23 8.88 4.89
N MET A 21 -4.09 9.31 3.97
CA MET A 21 -4.89 10.53 4.06
C MET A 21 -6.37 10.21 3.90
N ILE A 22 -7.17 10.60 4.88
CA ILE A 22 -8.62 10.42 4.89
C ILE A 22 -9.27 11.61 4.18
N GLN A 23 -10.07 11.34 3.16
CA GLN A 23 -10.86 12.34 2.44
C GLN A 23 -12.29 12.41 2.98
N GLY A 24 -12.74 13.63 3.26
CA GLY A 24 -14.12 13.89 3.69
C GLY A 24 -14.41 13.34 5.08
N ASP A 25 -15.41 12.47 5.18
CA ASP A 25 -15.92 11.92 6.44
C ASP A 25 -15.37 10.53 6.78
N GLY A 26 -14.39 10.03 6.04
CA GLY A 26 -13.77 8.74 6.33
C GLY A 26 -13.86 7.70 5.22
N ARG A 27 -14.78 7.85 4.26
CA ARG A 27 -15.01 6.77 3.28
C ARG A 27 -13.82 6.55 2.36
N ILE A 28 -13.25 7.62 1.82
CA ILE A 28 -12.16 7.50 0.84
C ILE A 28 -10.82 7.71 1.54
N VAL A 29 -9.92 6.75 1.37
CA VAL A 29 -8.57 6.78 1.91
C VAL A 29 -7.57 6.71 0.76
N HIS A 30 -6.66 7.68 0.74
CA HIS A 30 -5.50 7.67 -0.15
C HIS A 30 -4.32 7.10 0.63
N LEU A 31 -3.77 5.98 0.17
CA LEU A 31 -2.63 5.33 0.82
C LEU A 31 -1.33 5.79 0.16
N LYS A 32 -0.30 6.04 0.98
CA LYS A 32 1.06 6.24 0.48
C LYS A 32 1.51 5.00 -0.29
N GLY A 33 2.27 5.20 -1.37
CA GLY A 33 2.82 4.11 -2.17
C GLY A 33 3.64 3.14 -1.30
N GLN A 34 3.13 1.96 -1.04
CA GLN A 34 3.82 1.00 -0.19
C GLN A 34 4.99 0.38 -0.94
N VAL A 35 6.05 0.08 -0.19
CA VAL A 35 7.28 -0.54 -0.66
C VAL A 35 7.64 -1.70 0.26
N ALA A 36 8.61 -2.52 -0.14
CA ALA A 36 9.01 -3.72 0.59
C ALA A 36 9.95 -3.40 1.76
N LEU A 37 9.50 -2.57 2.70
CA LEU A 37 10.17 -2.36 3.97
C LEU A 37 9.51 -3.19 5.07
N ASP A 38 10.31 -3.68 6.02
CA ASP A 38 9.80 -4.15 7.30
C ASP A 38 9.47 -2.97 8.23
N ARG A 39 8.90 -3.25 9.41
CA ARG A 39 8.52 -2.22 10.40
C ARG A 39 9.70 -1.33 10.84
N ASP A 40 10.92 -1.86 10.77
CA ASP A 40 12.16 -1.22 11.20
C ASP A 40 12.80 -0.42 10.03
N GLY A 41 12.08 -0.32 8.89
CA GLY A 41 12.46 0.45 7.72
C GLY A 41 13.51 -0.22 6.84
N GLN A 42 13.77 -1.52 7.03
CA GLN A 42 14.77 -2.27 6.26
C GLN A 42 14.14 -2.93 5.03
N VAL A 43 14.87 -2.98 3.91
CA VAL A 43 14.40 -3.62 2.69
C VAL A 43 14.29 -5.14 2.89
N VAL A 44 13.12 -5.68 2.61
CA VAL A 44 12.83 -7.12 2.61
C VAL A 44 12.93 -7.65 1.19
N GLY A 45 13.75 -8.68 0.97
CA GLY A 45 13.85 -9.36 -0.33
C GLY A 45 14.60 -8.56 -1.40
N ALA A 46 15.76 -8.00 -1.07
CA ALA A 46 16.64 -7.36 -2.06
C ALA A 46 16.91 -8.30 -3.24
N GLY A 47 16.65 -7.84 -4.46
CA GLY A 47 16.78 -8.63 -5.69
C GLY A 47 15.68 -9.68 -5.92
N ASP A 48 14.69 -9.84 -5.01
CA ASP A 48 13.58 -10.78 -5.14
C ASP A 48 12.24 -10.04 -5.30
N MET A 49 11.80 -9.89 -6.56
CA MET A 49 10.52 -9.26 -6.90
C MET A 49 9.33 -9.91 -6.19
N ARG A 50 9.30 -11.25 -6.05
CA ARG A 50 8.16 -11.96 -5.46
C ARG A 50 8.09 -11.73 -3.95
N ALA A 51 9.23 -11.72 -3.26
CA ALA A 51 9.31 -11.35 -1.86
C ALA A 51 8.85 -9.90 -1.65
N GLN A 52 9.29 -8.98 -2.51
CA GLN A 52 8.91 -7.58 -2.42
C GLN A 52 7.42 -7.35 -2.68
N VAL A 53 6.82 -8.01 -3.68
CA VAL A 53 5.37 -7.95 -3.92
C VAL A 53 4.59 -8.41 -2.69
N ARG A 54 5.01 -9.50 -2.02
CA ARG A 54 4.37 -9.96 -0.78
C ARG A 54 4.48 -8.93 0.34
N GLN A 55 5.67 -8.38 0.57
CA GLN A 55 5.88 -7.40 1.63
C GLN A 55 5.08 -6.11 1.37
N THR A 56 5.14 -5.59 0.15
CA THR A 56 4.43 -4.37 -0.25
C THR A 56 2.92 -4.50 -0.10
N LEU A 57 2.32 -5.62 -0.52
CA LEU A 57 0.89 -5.88 -0.33
C LEU A 57 0.52 -6.11 1.14
N GLY A 58 1.42 -6.73 1.92
CA GLY A 58 1.28 -6.85 3.37
C GLY A 58 1.22 -5.49 4.07
N ASN A 59 2.17 -4.61 3.76
CA ASN A 59 2.21 -3.25 4.29
C ASN A 59 0.94 -2.46 3.91
N LEU A 60 0.47 -2.60 2.66
CA LEU A 60 -0.77 -1.97 2.20
C LEU A 60 -1.99 -2.46 3.01
N ARG A 61 -2.09 -3.78 3.22
CA ARG A 61 -3.15 -4.38 4.06
C ARG A 61 -3.10 -3.82 5.46
N ASP A 62 -1.92 -3.71 6.07
CA ASP A 62 -1.76 -3.33 7.47
C ASP A 62 -2.10 -1.85 7.68
N VAL A 63 -1.70 -0.96 6.76
CA VAL A 63 -2.15 0.44 6.75
C VAL A 63 -3.67 0.55 6.64
N LEU A 64 -4.26 -0.21 5.71
CA LEU A 64 -5.70 -0.18 5.48
C LEU A 64 -6.48 -0.74 6.68
N ALA A 65 -5.98 -1.79 7.32
CA ALA A 65 -6.57 -2.43 8.49
C ALA A 65 -6.61 -1.52 9.72
N ALA A 66 -5.61 -0.64 9.89
CA ALA A 66 -5.58 0.35 10.96
C ALA A 66 -6.81 1.30 10.92
N LEU A 67 -7.37 1.50 9.72
CA LEU A 67 -8.57 2.31 9.49
C LEU A 67 -9.86 1.48 9.45
N GLY A 68 -9.79 0.19 9.78
CA GLY A 68 -10.89 -0.76 9.68
C GLY A 68 -11.20 -1.23 8.25
N GLY A 69 -10.34 -0.88 7.30
CA GLY A 69 -10.42 -1.32 5.91
C GLY A 69 -9.93 -2.75 5.71
N GLN A 70 -10.24 -3.30 4.54
CA GLN A 70 -9.85 -4.62 4.08
C GLN A 70 -9.41 -4.53 2.62
N MET A 71 -8.63 -5.48 2.12
CA MET A 71 -8.13 -5.44 0.73
C MET A 71 -9.24 -5.31 -0.33
N ARG A 72 -10.45 -5.81 -0.05
CA ARG A 72 -11.63 -5.66 -0.93
C ARG A 72 -12.19 -4.24 -1.01
N ASP A 73 -11.77 -3.36 -0.11
CA ASP A 73 -12.15 -1.95 -0.10
C ASP A 73 -11.26 -1.11 -1.03
N VAL A 74 -10.15 -1.68 -1.51
CA VAL A 74 -9.29 -1.03 -2.50
C VAL A 74 -10.05 -0.94 -3.82
N ILE A 75 -10.15 0.27 -4.35
CA ILE A 75 -10.87 0.55 -5.60
C ILE A 75 -9.93 0.85 -6.76
N SER A 76 -8.71 1.33 -6.48
CA SER A 76 -7.71 1.71 -7.48
C SER A 76 -6.30 1.40 -7.01
N LEU A 77 -5.46 0.91 -7.92
CA LEU A 77 -4.04 0.66 -7.71
C LEU A 77 -3.20 1.28 -8.83
N VAL A 78 -2.03 1.80 -8.45
CA VAL A 78 -0.95 2.11 -9.38
C VAL A 78 0.30 1.34 -8.96
N HIS A 79 0.83 0.52 -9.86
CA HIS A 79 2.05 -0.25 -9.66
C HIS A 79 3.21 0.39 -10.42
N TYR A 80 4.31 0.66 -9.73
CA TYR A 80 5.57 1.11 -10.30
C TYR A 80 6.62 0.01 -10.12
N ALA A 81 6.94 -0.72 -11.18
CA ALA A 81 7.90 -1.82 -11.16
C ALA A 81 9.21 -1.41 -11.86
N THR A 82 10.37 -1.83 -11.36
CA THR A 82 11.65 -1.64 -12.06
C THR A 82 11.86 -2.65 -13.19
N ASP A 83 11.29 -3.85 -13.03
CA ASP A 83 11.18 -4.91 -14.04
C ASP A 83 9.72 -5.35 -14.11
N ILE A 84 9.02 -4.97 -15.19
CA ILE A 84 7.59 -5.28 -15.34
C ILE A 84 7.36 -6.77 -15.61
N ASP A 85 8.27 -7.47 -16.28
CA ASP A 85 8.11 -8.88 -16.61
C ASP A 85 8.21 -9.75 -15.35
N ALA A 86 9.18 -9.44 -14.47
CA ALA A 86 9.30 -10.07 -13.16
C ALA A 86 8.05 -9.80 -12.30
N PHE A 87 7.48 -8.59 -12.35
CA PHE A 87 6.25 -8.26 -11.64
C PHE A 87 5.04 -9.02 -12.19
N MET A 88 4.90 -9.15 -13.51
CA MET A 88 3.80 -9.90 -14.13
C MET A 88 3.85 -11.40 -13.78
N GLN A 89 5.05 -11.97 -13.65
CA GLN A 89 5.26 -13.34 -13.16
C GLN A 89 4.90 -13.52 -11.67
N ALA A 90 4.75 -12.43 -10.91
CA ALA A 90 4.30 -12.40 -9.51
C ALA A 90 2.77 -12.27 -9.35
N GLY A 91 2.00 -12.39 -10.45
CA GLY A 91 0.56 -12.20 -10.45
C GLY A 91 -0.23 -13.14 -9.52
N ASP A 92 0.26 -14.36 -9.30
CA ASP A 92 -0.33 -15.34 -8.38
C ASP A 92 -0.40 -14.84 -6.93
N ILE A 93 0.59 -14.06 -6.50
CA ILE A 93 0.61 -13.45 -5.16
C ILE A 93 -0.51 -12.42 -5.05
N ARG A 94 -0.72 -11.59 -6.08
CA ARG A 94 -1.79 -10.58 -6.06
C ARG A 94 -3.17 -11.23 -5.93
N SER A 95 -3.37 -12.39 -6.56
CA SER A 95 -4.61 -13.17 -6.46
C SER A 95 -4.92 -13.68 -5.05
N THR A 96 -3.95 -13.69 -4.12
CA THR A 96 -4.22 -14.02 -2.71
C THR A 96 -4.71 -12.82 -1.90
N TYR A 97 -4.52 -11.60 -2.41
CA TYR A 97 -4.91 -10.35 -1.73
C TYR A 97 -6.20 -9.75 -2.27
N PHE A 98 -6.53 -9.99 -3.54
CA PHE A 98 -7.70 -9.42 -4.20
C PHE A 98 -8.62 -10.50 -4.75
N ALA A 99 -9.93 -10.22 -4.72
CA ALA A 99 -10.98 -11.05 -5.31
C ALA A 99 -11.89 -10.19 -6.19
N ALA A 100 -12.67 -10.82 -7.07
CA ALA A 100 -13.61 -10.11 -7.93
C ALA A 100 -14.77 -9.47 -7.11
N PRO A 101 -15.26 -8.27 -7.49
CA PRO A 101 -14.72 -7.41 -8.55
C PRO A 101 -13.35 -6.83 -8.15
N TYR A 102 -12.38 -6.91 -9.07
CA TYR A 102 -11.02 -6.43 -8.83
C TYR A 102 -10.97 -4.88 -8.89
N PRO A 103 -10.05 -4.23 -8.15
CA PRO A 103 -9.79 -2.80 -8.32
C PRO A 103 -9.33 -2.48 -9.74
N VAL A 104 -9.54 -1.24 -10.18
CA VAL A 104 -8.88 -0.75 -11.39
C VAL A 104 -7.37 -0.69 -11.15
N THR A 105 -6.57 -0.96 -12.17
CA THR A 105 -5.11 -0.99 -12.02
C THR A 105 -4.41 -0.29 -13.17
N THR A 106 -3.43 0.54 -12.86
CA THR A 106 -2.40 0.99 -13.79
C THR A 106 -1.07 0.36 -13.41
N THR A 107 -0.33 -0.17 -14.38
CA THR A 107 1.00 -0.74 -14.17
C THR A 107 1.96 -0.09 -15.13
N VAL A 108 3.07 0.44 -14.63
CA VAL A 108 4.12 1.05 -15.43
C VAL A 108 5.49 0.51 -15.00
N GLN A 109 6.40 0.41 -15.96
CA GLN A 109 7.81 0.24 -15.66
C GLN A 109 8.44 1.61 -15.38
N VAL A 110 9.30 1.69 -14.37
CA VAL A 110 10.08 2.88 -14.03
C VAL A 110 11.57 2.55 -14.00
N GLU A 111 12.42 3.56 -14.18
CA GLU A 111 13.88 3.36 -14.15
C GLU A 111 14.39 2.95 -12.76
N ARG A 112 13.85 3.57 -11.70
CA ARG A 112 14.22 3.28 -10.30
C ARG A 112 13.18 3.79 -9.31
N LEU A 113 13.22 3.25 -8.09
CA LEU A 113 12.52 3.76 -6.92
C LEU A 113 13.46 4.58 -6.02
N TYR A 114 12.97 5.09 -4.88
CA TYR A 114 13.78 5.97 -4.03
C TYR A 114 14.99 5.27 -3.39
N HIS A 115 14.92 3.96 -3.19
CA HIS A 115 16.00 3.12 -2.66
C HIS A 115 16.45 2.13 -3.74
N PRO A 116 17.77 1.91 -3.95
CA PRO A 116 18.28 1.08 -5.04
C PRO A 116 17.82 -0.39 -4.98
N ASP A 117 17.63 -0.92 -3.77
CA ASP A 117 17.18 -2.32 -3.60
C ASP A 117 15.66 -2.52 -3.73
N LEU A 118 14.88 -1.45 -3.91
CA LEU A 118 13.43 -1.56 -4.10
C LEU A 118 13.09 -1.78 -5.58
N LEU A 119 12.22 -2.77 -5.82
CA LEU A 119 11.82 -3.22 -7.14
C LEU A 119 10.36 -2.89 -7.48
N ILE A 120 9.53 -2.66 -6.47
CA ILE A 120 8.09 -2.41 -6.63
C ILE A 120 7.57 -1.41 -5.59
N GLU A 121 6.79 -0.44 -6.06
CA GLU A 121 5.98 0.46 -5.24
C GLU A 121 4.51 0.36 -5.68
N ILE A 122 3.59 0.27 -4.72
CA ILE A 122 2.14 0.16 -4.97
C ILE A 122 1.38 1.25 -4.24
N ALA A 123 0.80 2.20 -4.98
CA ALA A 123 -0.12 3.21 -4.45
C ALA A 123 -1.57 2.73 -4.57
N ALA A 124 -2.41 3.10 -3.61
CA ALA A 124 -3.77 2.62 -3.53
C ALA A 124 -4.75 3.70 -3.08
N ILE A 125 -5.98 3.61 -3.59
CA ILE A 125 -7.15 4.32 -3.06
C ILE A 125 -8.16 3.28 -2.63
N ALA A 126 -8.73 3.46 -1.44
CA ALA A 126 -9.75 2.57 -0.88
C ALA A 126 -11.01 3.34 -0.49
N GLU A 127 -12.17 2.69 -0.63
CA GLU A 127 -13.44 3.11 -0.05
C GLU A 127 -13.83 2.20 1.11
N ILE A 128 -13.63 2.65 2.35
CA ILE A 128 -13.96 1.89 3.56
C ILE A 128 -15.44 2.15 3.92
N PRO A 129 -16.28 1.10 4.05
CA PRO A 129 -17.64 1.25 4.54
C PRO A 129 -17.67 1.90 5.92
N ARG A 130 -18.55 2.90 6.11
CA ARG A 130 -18.65 3.67 7.37
C ARG A 130 -18.85 2.82 8.61
N ALA A 131 -19.55 1.68 8.49
CA ALA A 131 -19.77 0.76 9.61
C ALA A 131 -18.48 0.09 10.12
N ARG A 132 -17.42 0.04 9.31
CA ARG A 132 -16.10 -0.50 9.68
C ARG A 132 -15.05 0.58 9.87
N PHE A 133 -15.24 1.75 9.28
CA PHE A 133 -14.27 2.83 9.34
C PHE A 133 -13.93 3.21 10.78
N ARG A 134 -12.65 3.20 11.10
CA ARG A 134 -12.11 3.64 12.39
C ARG A 134 -11.35 4.93 12.14
N ARG A 135 -11.91 6.03 12.64
CA ARG A 135 -11.16 7.28 12.72
C ARG A 135 -10.06 7.06 13.77
N PRO A 136 -8.78 7.29 13.46
CA PRO A 136 -7.74 7.22 14.45
C PRO A 136 -8.04 8.21 15.56
N GLU A 137 -7.73 7.84 16.81
CA GLU A 137 -7.65 8.85 17.86
C GLU A 137 -6.55 9.83 17.42
N THR A 138 -6.91 11.10 17.27
CA THR A 138 -5.92 12.13 16.96
C THR A 138 -4.91 12.09 18.10
N ALA A 139 -3.65 11.73 17.81
CA ALA A 139 -2.58 11.94 18.76
C ALA A 139 -2.56 13.45 19.04
N ALA A 140 -2.96 13.81 20.25
CA ALA A 140 -2.95 15.18 20.74
C ALA A 140 -1.52 15.74 20.75
#